data_AF-A0A8B7MYU4-F1
#
_entry.id   AF-A0A8B7MYU4-F1
#
_cell.length_a   1.000
_cell.length_b   1.000
_cell.length_c   1.000
_cell.angle_alpha   90.00
_cell.angle_beta   90.00
_cell.angle_gamma   90.00
#
_symmetry.space_group_name_H-M   'P 1'
#
loop_
_entity.id
_entity.type
_entity.pdbx_description
1 polymer ?
#
loop_
_entity_poly.entity_id
_entity_poly.type
_entity_poly.pdbx_seq_one_letter_code
_entity_poly.pdbx_strand_id
1 'polypeptide(L)'
;MAATKQTTLKFTKQKADMKPLCRYGEKCYQKNPNHLQKYHHPKKNFQSEKDVRKRNACEAFSADEDSLPSVDAHASSSLPADTSSPPLKQAKLEETSSLAADSSIAAENCTFTDEDEQELPASPSDLQENIKQKFLVEMPEDFFKFWDFCEELNKENPSNALLSCGIRLVGAYDVVAGKDLKPRCLSRYLCHWRFYHDPPEMQTILTCGNDGYHIGYFRDCPSEAPVFVASMSDVKPGLVSPLGDNVFDALRVYCKEAEKKVDTFKKPAFSKLISQLEDAAKTHGFKLDSKTDAVRQRKKKVVCRSFHGAGIVVPYDKETDVGYREIPETDANLRKMLQRVSDAKNPAARSAAFATVQEVITNSQWATDEGDFGMGLELGMDLFLFGCPHLHSSAKHLMTVAYDLLGRQEFSTILKAHLKNRRKGQNLSAFN
;
A
#
# COMPACT_ATOMS: atom_id res chain seq x y z
N MET A 1 40.64 -64.52 37.21
CA MET A 1 39.57 -65.10 36.36
C MET A 1 38.33 -64.25 36.49
N ALA A 2 37.72 -63.93 35.35
CA ALA A 2 36.33 -63.48 35.12
C ALA A 2 35.69 -62.36 35.98
N ALA A 3 35.55 -61.20 35.31
CA ALA A 3 34.36 -60.33 35.21
C ALA A 3 33.39 -60.16 36.40
N THR A 4 33.10 -58.90 36.77
CA THR A 4 31.73 -58.32 36.78
C THR A 4 31.81 -56.79 36.83
N LYS A 5 31.35 -56.12 35.77
CA LYS A 5 31.03 -54.68 35.70
C LYS A 5 29.51 -54.57 35.53
N GLN A 6 28.82 -53.89 36.45
CA GLN A 6 27.44 -53.35 36.37
C GLN A 6 27.12 -52.93 37.83
N THR A 7 26.70 -51.72 38.19
CA THR A 7 25.53 -50.98 37.73
C THR A 7 25.52 -49.59 38.40
N THR A 8 25.79 -48.50 37.67
CA THR A 8 25.42 -47.14 38.10
C THR A 8 25.33 -46.27 36.86
N LEU A 9 24.13 -46.16 36.28
CA LEU A 9 23.71 -45.11 35.32
C LEU A 9 22.27 -45.39 34.86
N LYS A 10 21.28 -45.15 35.72
CA LYS A 10 19.87 -45.03 35.30
C LYS A 10 19.10 -44.11 36.24
N PHE A 11 19.34 -42.80 36.16
CA PHE A 11 18.43 -41.81 36.74
C PHE A 11 18.50 -40.45 36.01
N THR A 12 18.45 -40.43 34.67
CA THR A 12 18.15 -39.21 33.89
C THR A 12 17.73 -39.56 32.47
N LYS A 13 16.59 -40.25 32.29
CA LYS A 13 16.00 -40.42 30.94
C LYS A 13 14.49 -40.62 30.95
N GLN A 14 13.78 -39.86 31.78
CA GLN A 14 12.31 -39.83 31.77
C GLN A 14 11.85 -38.39 32.05
N LYS A 15 11.89 -37.52 31.02
CA LYS A 15 11.13 -36.25 30.96
C LYS A 15 11.14 -35.62 29.55
N ALA A 16 11.33 -36.43 28.50
CA ALA A 16 11.32 -35.96 27.11
C ALA A 16 9.99 -36.21 26.38
N ASP A 17 9.08 -37.03 26.93
CA ASP A 17 7.88 -37.55 26.23
C ASP A 17 6.53 -36.98 26.73
N MET A 18 6.47 -35.71 27.14
CA MET A 18 5.20 -35.08 27.61
C MET A 18 4.85 -33.77 26.90
N LYS A 19 5.51 -33.45 25.78
CA LYS A 19 5.15 -32.28 24.97
C LYS A 19 4.30 -32.72 23.78
N PRO A 20 3.16 -32.06 23.48
CA PRO A 20 2.41 -32.33 22.27
C PRO A 20 3.26 -32.09 21.02
N LEU A 21 3.05 -32.92 19.99
CA LEU A 21 3.75 -32.79 18.71
C LEU A 21 3.32 -31.49 18.02
N CYS A 22 4.26 -30.73 17.46
CA CYS A 22 3.91 -29.56 16.66
C CYS A 22 3.11 -29.97 15.41
N ARG A 23 2.00 -29.29 15.13
CA ARG A 23 1.17 -29.49 13.93
C ARG A 23 1.98 -29.41 12.62
N TYR A 24 3.02 -28.58 12.60
CA TYR A 24 3.87 -28.36 11.44
C TYR A 24 5.17 -29.19 11.46
N GLY A 25 5.41 -29.97 12.52
CA GLY A 25 6.56 -30.86 12.65
C GLY A 25 7.89 -30.20 12.28
N GLU A 26 8.70 -30.86 11.46
CA GLU A 26 9.99 -30.33 10.98
C GLU A 26 9.88 -29.03 10.16
N LYS A 27 8.71 -28.72 9.60
CA LYS A 27 8.46 -27.53 8.76
C LYS A 27 7.87 -26.35 9.56
N CYS A 28 7.88 -26.42 10.89
CA CYS A 28 7.39 -25.33 11.71
C CYS A 28 8.25 -24.07 11.55
N TYR A 29 7.62 -22.96 11.15
CA TYR A 29 8.28 -21.67 10.96
C TYR A 29 8.45 -20.89 12.28
N GLN A 30 7.68 -21.24 13.32
CA GLN A 30 7.75 -20.60 14.63
C GLN A 30 9.01 -21.06 15.38
N LYS A 31 10.00 -20.18 15.47
CA LYS A 31 11.29 -20.43 16.15
C LYS A 31 11.40 -19.79 17.53
N ASN A 32 10.33 -19.15 18.02
CA ASN A 32 10.37 -18.44 19.29
C ASN A 32 10.60 -19.41 20.48
N PRO A 33 11.21 -18.95 21.59
CA PRO A 33 11.53 -19.82 22.73
C PRO A 33 10.30 -20.43 23.41
N ASN A 34 9.19 -19.70 23.44
CA ASN A 34 7.93 -20.14 24.05
C ASN A 34 7.29 -21.32 23.31
N HIS A 35 7.37 -21.35 21.98
CA HIS A 35 6.86 -22.44 21.15
C HIS A 35 7.68 -23.73 21.33
N LEU A 36 9.00 -23.62 21.36
CA LEU A 36 9.92 -24.75 21.58
C LEU A 36 9.80 -25.34 23.00
N GLN A 37 9.39 -24.52 23.98
CA GLN A 37 9.05 -25.00 25.31
C GLN A 37 7.75 -25.82 25.32
N LYS A 38 6.76 -25.47 24.50
CA LYS A 38 5.43 -26.12 24.47
C LYS A 38 5.33 -27.31 23.51
N TYR A 39 6.03 -27.31 22.38
CA TYR A 39 5.83 -28.31 21.30
C TYR A 39 7.09 -29.07 20.89
N HIS A 40 6.93 -30.36 20.60
CA HIS A 40 8.02 -31.24 20.15
C HIS A 40 8.16 -31.28 18.62
N HIS A 41 9.40 -31.27 18.13
CA HIS A 41 9.76 -31.29 16.70
C HIS A 41 10.79 -32.41 16.44
N PRO A 42 10.37 -33.61 16.02
CA PRO A 42 11.31 -34.71 15.74
C PRO A 42 12.12 -34.39 14.47
N LYS A 43 13.45 -34.55 14.50
CA LYS A 43 14.33 -34.42 13.33
C LYS A 43 14.69 -35.82 12.77
N LYS A 44 14.65 -36.02 11.45
CA LYS A 44 15.19 -37.22 10.79
C LYS A 44 16.69 -37.37 11.06
N ASN A 45 17.06 -38.45 11.75
CA ASN A 45 18.44 -38.91 11.85
C ASN A 45 18.89 -39.50 10.50
N PHE A 46 19.80 -38.82 9.80
CA PHE A 46 20.72 -39.50 8.89
C PHE A 46 22.02 -39.75 9.63
N GLN A 47 22.41 -41.02 9.73
CA GLN A 47 23.72 -41.42 10.24
C GLN A 47 24.81 -41.06 9.23
N SER A 48 25.89 -40.52 9.79
CA SER A 48 27.26 -40.32 9.27
C SER A 48 27.62 -40.80 7.86
N GLU A 49 28.19 -39.88 7.08
CA GLU A 49 29.45 -40.11 6.36
C GLU A 49 30.18 -38.77 6.16
N LYS A 50 31.47 -38.74 6.52
CA LYS A 50 32.38 -37.58 6.43
C LYS A 50 33.26 -37.69 5.18
N ASP A 51 33.72 -36.50 4.77
CA ASP A 51 34.89 -36.19 3.94
C ASP A 51 34.80 -36.44 2.43
N VAL A 52 34.76 -35.35 1.65
CA VAL A 52 35.76 -34.99 0.60
C VAL A 52 35.65 -33.49 0.25
N ARG A 53 36.73 -32.76 0.58
CA ARG A 53 37.34 -31.57 -0.09
C ARG A 53 36.69 -30.17 -0.03
N LYS A 54 37.33 -29.38 0.86
CA LYS A 54 37.70 -27.95 0.83
C LYS A 54 38.00 -27.31 -0.55
N ARG A 55 37.80 -25.98 -0.60
CA ARG A 55 38.29 -24.89 -1.52
C ARG A 55 37.38 -24.63 -2.73
N ASN A 56 36.89 -23.42 -3.06
CA ASN A 56 37.39 -22.02 -2.98
C ASN A 56 36.20 -21.06 -2.74
N ALA A 57 36.29 -20.05 -1.89
CA ALA A 57 36.74 -18.66 -2.11
C ALA A 57 35.82 -17.79 -3.00
N CYS A 58 35.60 -16.57 -2.50
CA CYS A 58 34.77 -15.47 -2.99
C CYS A 58 35.18 -14.89 -4.34
N GLU A 59 34.22 -14.34 -5.08
CA GLU A 59 34.22 -13.05 -5.81
C GLU A 59 32.83 -12.90 -6.46
N ALA A 60 32.03 -11.88 -6.08
CA ALA A 60 31.83 -10.63 -6.82
C ALA A 60 31.50 -10.82 -8.31
N PHE A 61 30.29 -10.45 -8.75
CA PHE A 61 30.03 -9.52 -9.86
C PHE A 61 28.52 -9.28 -10.07
N SER A 62 28.26 -8.16 -10.73
CA SER A 62 27.08 -7.33 -10.90
C SER A 62 26.03 -7.80 -11.92
N ALA A 63 24.85 -7.16 -11.79
CA ALA A 63 24.01 -6.58 -12.85
C ALA A 63 23.30 -7.44 -13.92
N ASP A 64 21.99 -7.15 -13.99
CA ASP A 64 21.12 -6.93 -15.14
C ASP A 64 20.41 -8.07 -15.91
N GLU A 65 19.14 -7.73 -16.14
CA GLU A 65 18.19 -8.01 -17.23
C GLU A 65 17.45 -9.35 -17.40
N ASP A 66 16.11 -9.20 -17.37
CA ASP A 66 15.12 -9.63 -18.36
C ASP A 66 15.37 -10.91 -19.15
N SER A 67 14.50 -11.90 -18.93
CA SER A 67 13.72 -12.52 -20.01
C SER A 67 12.72 -13.56 -19.48
N LEU A 68 11.46 -13.39 -19.89
CA LEU A 68 10.43 -14.44 -19.87
C LEU A 68 10.84 -15.60 -20.78
N PRO A 69 10.31 -16.82 -20.52
CA PRO A 69 9.91 -17.66 -21.64
C PRO A 69 8.45 -18.12 -21.53
N SER A 70 7.75 -17.91 -22.63
CA SER A 70 6.54 -18.61 -23.06
C SER A 70 6.83 -20.09 -23.33
N VAL A 71 5.90 -20.98 -23.00
CA VAL A 71 5.67 -22.22 -23.78
C VAL A 71 4.20 -22.63 -23.72
N ASP A 72 3.64 -22.84 -24.89
CA ASP A 72 2.33 -23.45 -25.16
C ASP A 72 2.35 -24.99 -25.07
N ALA A 73 1.13 -25.49 -24.89
CA ALA A 73 0.48 -26.80 -24.90
C ALA A 73 1.10 -28.13 -25.41
N HIS A 74 0.42 -29.20 -24.92
CA HIS A 74 0.27 -30.60 -25.38
C HIS A 74 1.19 -31.66 -24.72
N ALA A 75 0.76 -32.85 -24.28
CA ALA A 75 -0.56 -33.51 -24.20
C ALA A 75 -0.50 -34.72 -23.21
N SER A 76 -1.64 -35.05 -22.61
CA SER A 76 -2.21 -36.35 -22.18
C SER A 76 -1.32 -37.55 -21.77
N SER A 77 -1.58 -38.13 -20.58
CA SER A 77 -2.01 -39.54 -20.45
C SER A 77 -2.49 -39.93 -19.02
N SER A 78 -3.71 -40.47 -18.99
CA SER A 78 -4.32 -41.55 -18.15
C SER A 78 -4.01 -41.79 -16.66
N LEU A 79 -5.12 -41.90 -15.89
CA LEU A 79 -5.34 -42.44 -14.53
C LEU A 79 -5.15 -43.99 -14.46
N PRO A 80 -5.13 -44.65 -13.27
CA PRO A 80 -6.30 -44.89 -12.37
C PRO A 80 -6.01 -44.54 -10.88
N ALA A 81 -6.90 -43.86 -10.15
CA ALA A 81 -7.99 -44.40 -9.32
C ALA A 81 -7.54 -45.36 -8.20
N ASP A 82 -7.55 -44.88 -6.94
CA ASP A 82 -7.90 -45.72 -5.80
C ASP A 82 -8.51 -44.91 -4.65
N THR A 83 -9.60 -45.45 -4.14
CA THR A 83 -10.56 -44.89 -3.20
C THR A 83 -10.27 -45.32 -1.77
N SER A 84 -10.36 -44.40 -0.80
CA SER A 84 -11.13 -44.55 0.46
C SER A 84 -10.66 -43.53 1.51
N SER A 85 -11.59 -42.75 2.04
CA SER A 85 -11.40 -41.96 3.26
C SER A 85 -12.71 -41.99 4.05
N PRO A 86 -12.70 -42.37 5.34
CA PRO A 86 -13.89 -42.40 6.18
C PRO A 86 -14.21 -41.01 6.79
N PRO A 87 -15.45 -40.78 7.27
CA PRO A 87 -16.01 -39.44 7.48
C PRO A 87 -15.63 -38.83 8.83
N LEU A 88 -15.32 -37.53 8.85
CA LEU A 88 -15.16 -36.74 10.07
C LEU A 88 -16.51 -36.15 10.51
N LYS A 89 -16.87 -36.45 11.76
CA LYS A 89 -18.04 -35.96 12.49
C LYS A 89 -17.95 -34.45 12.71
N GLN A 90 -19.10 -33.80 12.52
CA GLN A 90 -19.37 -32.40 12.85
C GLN A 90 -19.18 -32.16 14.36
N ALA A 91 -18.41 -31.14 14.70
CA ALA A 91 -18.42 -30.52 16.03
C ALA A 91 -18.89 -29.07 15.87
N LYS A 92 -20.02 -28.81 16.51
CA LYS A 92 -20.75 -27.55 16.65
C LYS A 92 -19.88 -26.53 17.40
N LEU A 93 -19.66 -25.35 16.83
CA LEU A 93 -19.09 -24.19 17.52
C LEU A 93 -20.12 -23.07 17.47
N GLU A 94 -20.43 -22.58 18.67
CA GLU A 94 -21.46 -21.60 18.98
C GLU A 94 -21.05 -20.19 18.57
N GLU A 95 -22.07 -19.41 18.24
CA GLU A 95 -22.05 -18.08 17.64
C GLU A 95 -21.44 -17.00 18.56
N THR A 96 -20.45 -16.26 18.05
CA THR A 96 -20.33 -14.82 18.27
C THR A 96 -19.75 -14.15 17.02
N SER A 97 -20.59 -13.77 16.06
CA SER A 97 -20.25 -12.77 15.05
C SER A 97 -21.50 -12.05 14.53
N SER A 98 -21.77 -10.86 15.05
CA SER A 98 -22.67 -9.91 14.38
C SER A 98 -21.86 -9.07 13.39
N LEU A 99 -21.43 -9.69 12.30
CA LEU A 99 -21.05 -9.01 11.06
C LEU A 99 -21.79 -9.73 9.94
N ALA A 100 -23.11 -9.52 9.90
CA ALA A 100 -23.93 -9.94 8.77
C ALA A 100 -23.47 -9.14 7.54
N ALA A 101 -22.98 -9.87 6.56
CA ALA A 101 -22.67 -9.36 5.24
C ALA A 101 -23.94 -8.80 4.61
N ASP A 102 -24.01 -7.48 4.48
CA ASP A 102 -25.08 -6.85 3.73
C ASP A 102 -24.90 -7.15 2.24
N SER A 103 -25.97 -7.66 1.64
CA SER A 103 -25.98 -8.36 0.37
C SER A 103 -26.76 -7.56 -0.67
N SER A 104 -26.16 -6.51 -1.23
CA SER A 104 -26.42 -6.02 -2.59
C SER A 104 -25.56 -4.79 -2.91
N ILE A 105 -24.29 -4.99 -3.26
CA ILE A 105 -23.50 -3.89 -3.84
C ILE A 105 -23.80 -3.87 -5.34
N ALA A 106 -24.91 -3.25 -5.72
CA ALA A 106 -25.03 -2.66 -7.04
C ALA A 106 -23.97 -1.57 -7.16
N ALA A 107 -23.46 -1.31 -8.36
CA ALA A 107 -22.56 -0.18 -8.61
C ALA A 107 -23.35 1.12 -8.37
N GLU A 108 -23.40 1.56 -7.11
CA GLU A 108 -23.96 2.84 -6.74
C GLU A 108 -23.19 3.93 -7.49
N ASN A 109 -23.91 4.74 -8.25
CA ASN A 109 -23.38 6.01 -8.71
C ASN A 109 -22.92 6.78 -7.47
N CYS A 110 -21.61 6.92 -7.29
CA CYS A 110 -21.00 7.68 -6.20
C CYS A 110 -21.32 9.18 -6.38
N THR A 111 -22.51 9.58 -5.95
CA THR A 111 -22.95 10.97 -5.88
C THR A 111 -22.87 11.42 -4.43
N PHE A 112 -22.26 12.58 -4.19
CA PHE A 112 -22.27 13.17 -2.85
C PHE A 112 -23.73 13.38 -2.42
N THR A 113 -24.14 12.68 -1.37
CA THR A 113 -25.40 12.95 -0.68
C THR A 113 -25.11 13.97 0.40
N ASP A 114 -25.56 15.21 0.17
CA ASP A 114 -25.30 16.34 1.06
C ASP A 114 -26.15 16.29 2.35
N GLU A 115 -27.00 15.26 2.52
CA GLU A 115 -28.04 15.20 3.56
C GLU A 115 -27.51 15.06 4.99
N ASP A 116 -26.25 14.61 5.18
CA ASP A 116 -25.69 14.31 6.50
C ASP A 116 -24.37 15.07 6.83
N GLU A 117 -23.89 15.95 5.94
CA GLU A 117 -22.59 16.60 6.13
C GLU A 117 -22.72 18.06 6.56
N GLN A 118 -22.13 18.35 7.73
CA GLN A 118 -22.07 19.72 8.24
C GLN A 118 -21.16 20.57 7.35
N GLU A 119 -21.66 21.74 6.96
CA GLU A 119 -20.88 22.72 6.22
C GLU A 119 -19.67 23.16 7.05
N LEU A 120 -18.50 23.24 6.41
CA LEU A 120 -17.28 23.73 7.04
C LEU A 120 -17.49 25.19 7.52
N PRO A 121 -16.87 25.57 8.66
CA PRO A 121 -16.89 26.95 9.13
C PRO A 121 -16.28 27.89 8.09
N ALA A 122 -16.44 29.20 8.25
CA ALA A 122 -15.89 30.20 7.33
C ALA A 122 -14.40 29.93 7.01
N SER A 123 -14.03 30.11 5.74
CA SER A 123 -12.65 29.89 5.31
C SER A 123 -11.72 30.87 6.03
N PRO A 124 -10.62 30.39 6.64
CA PRO A 124 -9.59 31.25 7.18
C PRO A 124 -9.06 32.24 6.14
N SER A 125 -8.66 33.43 6.60
CA SER A 125 -8.01 34.44 5.74
C SER A 125 -6.59 34.04 5.37
N ASP A 126 -5.89 33.34 6.27
CA ASP A 126 -4.59 32.76 5.98
C ASP A 126 -4.75 31.57 5.02
N LEU A 127 -3.97 31.59 3.93
CA LEU A 127 -4.08 30.59 2.87
C LEU A 127 -3.67 29.19 3.35
N GLN A 128 -2.66 29.09 4.22
CA GLN A 128 -2.17 27.79 4.70
C GLN A 128 -3.20 27.16 5.63
N GLU A 129 -3.76 27.93 6.56
CA GLU A 129 -4.87 27.49 7.43
C GLU A 129 -6.11 27.11 6.61
N ASN A 130 -6.41 27.86 5.55
CA ASN A 130 -7.55 27.58 4.67
C ASN A 130 -7.39 26.24 3.93
N ILE A 131 -6.19 25.96 3.41
CA ILE A 131 -5.88 24.67 2.79
C ILE A 131 -5.91 23.56 3.84
N LYS A 132 -5.31 23.77 5.02
CA LYS A 132 -5.30 22.79 6.12
C LYS A 132 -6.71 22.44 6.59
N GLN A 133 -7.61 23.40 6.72
CA GLN A 133 -9.02 23.16 7.08
C GLN A 133 -9.74 22.26 6.06
N LYS A 134 -9.44 22.43 4.76
CA LYS A 134 -10.12 21.71 3.67
C LYS A 134 -9.51 20.34 3.41
N PHE A 135 -8.21 20.18 3.54
CA PHE A 135 -7.47 18.98 3.15
C PHE A 135 -6.82 18.22 4.32
N LEU A 136 -6.93 18.74 5.54
CA LEU A 136 -6.40 18.17 6.79
C LEU A 136 -4.88 18.04 6.86
N VAL A 137 -4.15 18.66 5.93
CA VAL A 137 -2.67 18.60 5.88
C VAL A 137 -2.09 19.96 5.52
N GLU A 138 -0.88 20.21 5.98
CA GLU A 138 -0.09 21.38 5.59
C GLU A 138 0.63 21.14 4.26
N MET A 139 0.69 22.18 3.43
CA MET A 139 1.43 22.14 2.16
C MET A 139 2.88 22.58 2.38
N PRO A 140 3.84 21.91 1.72
CA PRO A 140 5.26 22.30 1.80
C PRO A 140 5.52 23.61 1.06
N GLU A 141 6.68 24.23 1.30
CA GLU A 141 7.04 25.54 0.71
C GLU A 141 7.11 25.50 -0.83
N ASP A 142 7.58 24.40 -1.41
CA ASP A 142 7.68 24.21 -2.86
C ASP A 142 6.32 24.23 -3.55
N PHE A 143 5.23 23.86 -2.87
CA PHE A 143 3.86 24.02 -3.37
C PHE A 143 3.53 25.49 -3.65
N PHE A 144 3.83 26.38 -2.70
CA PHE A 144 3.53 27.81 -2.85
C PHE A 144 4.46 28.46 -3.88
N LYS A 145 5.75 28.12 -3.86
CA LYS A 145 6.71 28.63 -4.86
C LYS A 145 6.42 28.14 -6.27
N PHE A 146 5.85 26.95 -6.41
CA PHE A 146 5.41 26.47 -7.70
C PHE A 146 4.17 27.22 -8.21
N TRP A 147 3.29 27.69 -7.32
CA TRP A 147 2.22 28.60 -7.70
C TRP A 147 2.78 29.95 -8.19
N ASP A 148 3.70 30.56 -7.43
CA ASP A 148 4.38 31.82 -7.82
C ASP A 148 4.98 31.69 -9.24
N PHE A 149 5.68 30.59 -9.52
CA PHE A 149 6.21 30.27 -10.84
C PHE A 149 5.12 30.19 -11.92
N CYS A 150 3.99 29.55 -11.64
CA CYS A 150 2.89 29.44 -12.60
C CYS A 150 2.20 30.78 -12.86
N GLU A 151 2.12 31.67 -11.86
CA GLU A 151 1.63 33.03 -12.01
C GLU A 151 2.53 33.87 -12.92
N GLU A 152 3.84 33.72 -12.80
CA GLU A 152 4.80 34.39 -13.69
C GLU A 152 4.65 33.94 -15.15
N LEU A 153 4.35 32.66 -15.38
CA LEU A 153 4.12 32.11 -16.71
C LEU A 153 2.78 32.54 -17.32
N ASN A 154 1.72 32.60 -16.51
CA ASN A 154 0.38 32.98 -16.96
C ASN A 154 -0.42 33.65 -15.84
N LYS A 155 -0.32 34.99 -15.77
CA LYS A 155 -1.00 35.81 -14.74
C LYS A 155 -2.53 35.71 -14.78
N GLU A 156 -3.11 35.51 -15.96
CA GLU A 156 -4.58 35.46 -16.10
C GLU A 156 -5.15 34.11 -15.65
N ASN A 157 -4.42 33.02 -15.90
CA ASN A 157 -4.87 31.68 -15.53
C ASN A 157 -3.69 30.77 -15.12
N PRO A 158 -3.15 30.94 -13.90
CA PRO A 158 -1.98 30.19 -13.44
C PRO A 158 -2.24 28.68 -13.40
N SER A 159 -3.47 28.24 -13.10
CA SER A 159 -3.83 26.82 -13.07
C SER A 159 -3.62 26.09 -14.40
N ASN A 160 -3.69 26.84 -15.52
CA ASN A 160 -3.51 26.34 -16.88
C ASN A 160 -2.19 26.81 -17.52
N ALA A 161 -1.25 27.36 -16.74
CA ALA A 161 0.03 27.85 -17.25
C ALA A 161 0.81 26.79 -18.04
N LEU A 162 0.60 25.51 -17.72
CA LEU A 162 1.34 24.37 -18.27
C LEU A 162 0.52 23.52 -19.27
N LEU A 163 -0.62 24.06 -19.73
CA LEU A 163 -1.55 23.32 -20.58
C LEU A 163 -0.96 22.92 -21.95
N SER A 164 0.04 23.67 -22.45
CA SER A 164 0.78 23.33 -23.67
C SER A 164 1.50 21.98 -23.60
N CYS A 165 1.84 21.53 -22.39
CA CYS A 165 2.42 20.23 -22.10
C CYS A 165 1.36 19.22 -21.59
N GLY A 166 0.07 19.56 -21.64
CA GLY A 166 -1.02 18.73 -21.14
C GLY A 166 -1.06 18.60 -19.62
N ILE A 167 -0.53 19.59 -18.90
CA ILE A 167 -0.42 19.59 -17.43
C ILE A 167 -1.37 20.65 -16.87
N ARG A 168 -2.14 20.30 -15.84
CA ARG A 168 -3.01 21.24 -15.11
C ARG A 168 -2.79 21.13 -13.62
N LEU A 169 -2.76 22.29 -12.97
CA LEU A 169 -2.77 22.39 -11.51
C LEU A 169 -4.19 22.18 -11.01
N VAL A 170 -4.33 21.31 -10.02
CA VAL A 170 -5.62 20.85 -9.49
C VAL A 170 -5.54 20.68 -7.96
N GLY A 171 -6.63 20.25 -7.34
CA GLY A 171 -6.63 19.88 -5.93
C GLY A 171 -6.50 21.12 -5.05
N ALA A 172 -5.48 21.17 -4.20
CA ALA A 172 -5.26 22.33 -3.34
C ALA A 172 -4.98 23.62 -4.14
N TYR A 173 -4.43 23.53 -5.36
CA TYR A 173 -4.27 24.70 -6.22
C TYR A 173 -5.61 25.32 -6.65
N ASP A 174 -6.71 24.56 -6.63
CA ASP A 174 -8.04 25.13 -6.91
C ASP A 174 -8.48 26.09 -5.79
N VAL A 175 -7.98 25.89 -4.56
CA VAL A 175 -8.16 26.85 -3.45
C VAL A 175 -7.27 28.07 -3.62
N VAL A 176 -6.00 27.88 -4.00
CA VAL A 176 -5.05 28.99 -4.25
C VAL A 176 -5.54 29.88 -5.38
N ALA A 177 -6.11 29.29 -6.43
CA ALA A 177 -6.71 29.98 -7.57
C ALA A 177 -8.00 30.76 -7.22
N GLY A 178 -8.51 30.66 -5.99
CA GLY A 178 -9.74 31.33 -5.57
C GLY A 178 -11.01 30.81 -6.26
N LYS A 179 -11.03 29.55 -6.70
CA LYS A 179 -12.23 28.96 -7.32
C LYS A 179 -13.38 28.88 -6.31
N ASP A 180 -14.61 29.10 -6.77
CA ASP A 180 -15.81 28.95 -5.93
C ASP A 180 -16.14 27.47 -5.73
N LEU A 181 -15.55 26.86 -4.70
CA LEU A 181 -15.71 25.43 -4.38
C LEU A 181 -16.87 25.23 -3.39
N LYS A 182 -18.07 25.06 -3.93
CA LYS A 182 -19.32 24.80 -3.17
C LYS A 182 -20.01 23.50 -3.61
N PRO A 183 -20.75 22.83 -2.71
CA PRO A 183 -20.97 23.16 -1.30
C PRO A 183 -19.71 22.91 -0.45
N ARG A 184 -19.55 23.64 0.68
CA ARG A 184 -18.34 23.59 1.51
C ARG A 184 -18.33 22.40 2.47
N CYS A 185 -18.43 21.19 1.94
CA CYS A 185 -18.44 19.95 2.72
C CYS A 185 -17.04 19.32 2.78
N LEU A 186 -16.61 18.87 3.96
CA LEU A 186 -15.26 18.31 4.15
C LEU A 186 -15.01 17.13 3.20
N SER A 187 -15.95 16.19 3.07
CA SER A 187 -15.74 15.01 2.21
C SER A 187 -15.49 15.39 0.75
N ARG A 188 -16.11 16.46 0.25
CA ARG A 188 -15.91 16.95 -1.12
C ARG A 188 -14.49 17.43 -1.31
N TYR A 189 -13.95 18.21 -0.38
CA TYR A 189 -12.54 18.62 -0.44
C TYR A 189 -11.59 17.41 -0.34
N LEU A 190 -11.84 16.45 0.55
CA LEU A 190 -10.98 15.27 0.70
C LEU A 190 -11.00 14.33 -0.52
N CYS A 191 -12.08 14.35 -1.29
CA CYS A 191 -12.27 13.58 -2.51
C CYS A 191 -12.01 14.39 -3.80
N HIS A 192 -11.68 15.68 -3.67
CA HIS A 192 -11.42 16.56 -4.81
C HIS A 192 -10.09 16.18 -5.46
N TRP A 193 -10.15 15.71 -6.71
CA TRP A 193 -9.03 15.15 -7.48
C TRP A 193 -8.36 13.92 -6.85
N ARG A 194 -9.06 13.21 -5.96
CA ARG A 194 -8.61 11.90 -5.46
C ARG A 194 -9.01 10.81 -6.44
N PHE A 195 -8.02 10.13 -7.02
CA PHE A 195 -8.23 9.01 -7.93
C PHE A 195 -8.56 7.73 -7.20
N TYR A 196 -9.16 6.78 -7.93
CA TYR A 196 -9.72 5.55 -7.36
C TYR A 196 -8.70 4.76 -6.51
N HIS A 197 -7.44 4.75 -6.91
CA HIS A 197 -6.37 4.01 -6.22
C HIS A 197 -5.48 4.90 -5.34
N ASP A 198 -5.83 6.18 -5.16
CA ASP A 198 -5.04 7.08 -4.31
C ASP A 198 -5.26 6.71 -2.84
N PRO A 199 -4.22 6.19 -2.16
CA PRO A 199 -4.32 5.96 -0.74
C PRO A 199 -4.37 7.31 0.02
N PRO A 200 -4.78 7.33 1.30
CA PRO A 200 -4.84 8.58 2.08
C PRO A 200 -3.53 9.38 2.10
N GLU A 201 -2.40 8.68 2.04
CA GLU A 201 -1.03 9.24 1.98
C GLU A 201 -0.77 10.05 0.71
N MET A 202 -1.50 9.75 -0.38
CA MET A 202 -1.36 10.41 -1.67
C MET A 202 -2.33 11.58 -1.79
N GLN A 203 -1.79 12.76 -2.07
CA GLN A 203 -2.56 13.98 -2.32
C GLN A 203 -2.21 14.59 -3.67
N THR A 204 -3.10 14.39 -4.63
CA THR A 204 -2.94 14.88 -6.00
C THR A 204 -2.96 16.41 -6.09
N ILE A 205 -1.98 16.94 -6.82
CA ILE A 205 -1.82 18.39 -7.08
C ILE A 205 -1.75 18.72 -8.57
N LEU A 206 -1.39 17.75 -9.43
CA LEU A 206 -1.33 17.94 -10.88
C LEU A 206 -2.01 16.78 -11.61
N THR A 207 -2.70 17.09 -12.71
CA THR A 207 -3.10 16.09 -13.72
C THR A 207 -2.25 16.25 -14.97
N CYS A 208 -1.88 15.14 -15.59
CA CYS A 208 -1.00 15.14 -16.76
C CYS A 208 -1.53 14.20 -17.85
N GLY A 209 -1.68 14.70 -19.07
CA GLY A 209 -2.13 13.88 -20.21
C GLY A 209 -3.53 13.28 -20.01
N ASN A 210 -3.77 12.13 -20.64
CA ASN A 210 -5.10 11.52 -20.77
C ASN A 210 -5.23 10.12 -20.15
N ASP A 211 -4.17 9.56 -19.56
CA ASP A 211 -4.17 8.16 -19.07
C ASP A 211 -4.41 8.06 -17.56
N GLY A 212 -5.15 9.04 -17.00
CA GLY A 212 -5.29 9.19 -15.55
C GLY A 212 -3.97 9.44 -14.83
N TYR A 213 -2.90 9.81 -15.56
CA TYR A 213 -1.61 10.12 -14.95
C TYR A 213 -1.73 11.40 -14.13
N HIS A 214 -1.35 11.31 -12.88
CA HIS A 214 -1.41 12.44 -11.96
C HIS A 214 -0.21 12.41 -11.01
N ILE A 215 0.12 13.59 -10.49
CA ILE A 215 1.25 13.82 -9.60
C ILE A 215 0.72 14.39 -8.29
N GLY A 216 1.25 13.88 -7.18
CA GLY A 216 0.81 14.24 -5.84
C GLY A 216 1.91 14.13 -4.80
N TYR A 217 1.71 14.80 -3.68
CA TYR A 217 2.55 14.64 -2.50
C TYR A 217 2.23 13.33 -1.80
N PHE A 218 3.26 12.59 -1.39
CA PHE A 218 3.13 11.39 -0.57
C PHE A 218 3.58 11.67 0.86
N ARG A 219 2.74 11.39 1.85
CA ARG A 219 3.03 11.60 3.28
C ARG A 219 2.90 10.29 4.06
N ASP A 220 3.91 9.95 4.86
CA ASP A 220 3.79 8.81 5.79
C ASP A 220 2.90 9.14 6.99
N CYS A 221 2.88 10.42 7.39
CA CYS A 221 2.15 10.93 8.54
C CYS A 221 1.46 12.24 8.14
N PRO A 222 0.18 12.47 8.47
CA PRO A 222 -0.54 13.68 8.05
C PRO A 222 0.00 14.97 8.68
N SER A 223 0.62 14.86 9.87
CA SER A 223 1.24 15.99 10.58
C SER A 223 2.68 16.29 10.14
N GLU A 224 3.24 15.50 9.23
CA GLU A 224 4.60 15.70 8.72
C GLU A 224 4.57 16.22 7.27
N ALA A 225 5.68 16.83 6.85
CA ALA A 225 5.86 17.23 5.46
C ALA A 225 5.87 16.01 4.52
N PRO A 226 5.50 16.18 3.24
CA PRO A 226 5.64 15.14 2.24
C PRO A 226 7.05 14.55 2.21
N VAL A 227 7.14 13.22 2.14
CA VAL A 227 8.41 12.51 2.06
C VAL A 227 8.99 12.49 0.65
N PHE A 228 8.13 12.60 -0.35
CA PHE A 228 8.46 12.78 -1.76
C PHE A 228 7.19 13.16 -2.55
N VAL A 229 7.39 13.59 -3.78
CA VAL A 229 6.36 13.73 -4.81
C VAL A 229 6.35 12.46 -5.65
N ALA A 230 5.15 11.94 -5.93
CA ALA A 230 4.95 10.69 -6.63
C ALA A 230 3.98 10.84 -7.80
N SER A 231 3.96 9.84 -8.67
CA SER A 231 2.90 9.68 -9.66
C SER A 231 2.22 8.32 -9.59
N MET A 232 0.97 8.31 -10.07
CA MET A 232 0.18 7.11 -10.34
C MET A 232 -0.53 7.29 -11.68
N SER A 233 -0.98 6.19 -12.29
CA SER A 233 -1.71 6.22 -13.58
C SER A 233 -2.62 5.00 -13.75
N ASP A 234 -3.52 5.08 -14.74
CA ASP A 234 -4.41 3.96 -15.07
C ASP A 234 -3.69 2.83 -15.86
N VAL A 235 -2.46 3.08 -16.34
CA VAL A 235 -1.63 2.07 -17.03
C VAL A 235 -1.11 1.02 -16.05
N LYS A 236 -0.74 1.45 -14.83
CA LYS A 236 -0.32 0.57 -13.73
C LYS A 236 -1.14 0.93 -12.48
N PRO A 237 -2.43 0.57 -12.43
CA PRO A 237 -3.33 1.00 -11.36
C PRO A 237 -2.78 0.62 -9.99
N GLY A 238 -2.82 1.58 -9.06
CA GLY A 238 -2.36 1.40 -7.69
C GLY A 238 -0.85 1.47 -7.47
N LEU A 239 -0.02 1.53 -8.51
CA LEU A 239 1.43 1.65 -8.33
C LEU A 239 1.83 3.12 -8.07
N VAL A 240 2.48 3.36 -6.93
CA VAL A 240 3.07 4.67 -6.60
C VAL A 240 4.51 4.72 -7.07
N SER A 241 4.83 5.67 -7.94
CA SER A 241 6.18 5.88 -8.49
C SER A 241 6.77 7.19 -7.95
N PRO A 242 7.80 7.15 -7.07
CA PRO A 242 8.48 8.37 -6.62
C PRO A 242 9.14 9.10 -7.80
N LEU A 243 8.99 10.43 -7.85
CA LEU A 243 9.53 11.28 -8.92
C LEU A 243 10.62 12.25 -8.43
N GLY A 244 10.50 12.78 -7.22
CA GLY A 244 11.46 13.74 -6.65
C GLY A 244 11.04 14.22 -5.26
N ASP A 245 11.86 15.05 -4.61
CA ASP A 245 11.59 15.56 -3.25
C ASP A 245 10.67 16.78 -3.24
N ASN A 246 10.55 17.44 -4.40
CA ASN A 246 9.73 18.64 -4.58
C ASN A 246 9.05 18.61 -5.95
N VAL A 247 8.03 19.46 -6.09
CA VAL A 247 7.20 19.51 -7.30
C VAL A 247 7.98 19.94 -8.55
N PHE A 248 9.00 20.81 -8.43
CA PHE A 248 9.83 21.21 -9.56
C PHE A 248 10.64 20.03 -10.11
N ASP A 249 11.28 19.26 -9.24
CA ASP A 249 12.04 18.06 -9.63
C ASP A 249 11.14 16.99 -10.22
N ALA A 250 10.01 16.71 -9.56
CA ALA A 250 9.06 15.72 -10.03
C ALA A 250 8.50 16.06 -11.42
N LEU A 251 8.15 17.33 -11.63
CA LEU A 251 7.63 17.77 -12.92
C LEU A 251 8.71 17.77 -14.00
N ARG A 252 9.95 18.14 -13.66
CA ARG A 252 11.09 18.03 -14.59
C ARG A 252 11.28 16.59 -15.05
N VAL A 253 11.26 15.62 -14.12
CA VAL A 253 11.39 14.19 -14.42
C VAL A 253 10.25 13.74 -15.33
N TYR A 254 9.01 14.11 -15.02
CA TYR A 254 7.86 13.82 -15.86
C TYR A 254 8.05 14.39 -17.27
N CYS A 255 8.42 15.68 -17.40
CA CYS A 255 8.59 16.33 -18.69
C CYS A 255 9.71 15.69 -19.51
N LYS A 256 10.84 15.31 -18.91
CA LYS A 256 11.94 14.61 -19.60
C LYS A 256 11.51 13.24 -20.14
N GLU A 257 10.66 12.51 -19.42
CA GLU A 257 10.12 11.23 -19.89
C GLU A 257 9.01 11.39 -20.93
N ALA A 258 8.16 12.41 -20.78
CA ALA A 258 7.11 12.73 -21.74
C ALA A 258 7.70 13.21 -23.07
N GLU A 259 8.73 14.06 -23.05
CA GLU A 259 9.41 14.60 -24.24
C GLU A 259 9.93 13.50 -25.18
N LYS A 260 10.37 12.36 -24.63
CA LYS A 260 10.83 11.20 -25.40
C LYS A 260 9.71 10.52 -26.20
N LYS A 261 8.46 10.64 -25.73
CA LYS A 261 7.29 9.91 -26.25
C LYS A 261 6.38 10.77 -27.11
N VAL A 262 6.44 12.09 -26.97
CA VAL A 262 5.59 13.02 -27.74
C VAL A 262 6.11 13.26 -29.15
N ASP A 263 5.19 13.67 -30.02
CA ASP A 263 5.49 14.07 -31.40
C ASP A 263 6.46 15.25 -31.47
N THR A 264 7.20 15.34 -32.57
CA THR A 264 8.22 16.38 -32.83
C THR A 264 7.69 17.80 -32.65
N PHE A 265 6.40 18.03 -32.89
CA PHE A 265 5.76 19.35 -32.71
C PHE A 265 5.60 19.76 -31.24
N LYS A 266 5.45 18.81 -30.31
CA LYS A 266 5.29 19.10 -28.87
C LYS A 266 6.62 19.18 -28.14
N LYS A 267 7.69 18.58 -28.67
CA LYS A 267 9.02 18.57 -28.04
C LYS A 267 9.50 19.96 -27.62
N PRO A 268 9.43 21.02 -28.45
CA PRO A 268 9.90 22.35 -28.04
C PRO A 268 9.18 22.91 -26.81
N ALA A 269 7.89 22.61 -26.63
CA ALA A 269 7.14 23.04 -25.45
C ALA A 269 7.67 22.35 -24.18
N PHE A 270 7.94 21.04 -24.25
CA PHE A 270 8.55 20.30 -23.14
C PHE A 270 9.98 20.76 -22.86
N SER A 271 10.84 20.94 -23.86
CA SER A 271 12.22 21.40 -23.65
C SER A 271 12.24 22.78 -22.98
N LYS A 272 11.37 23.70 -23.42
CA LYS A 272 11.22 25.02 -22.82
C LYS A 272 10.79 24.92 -21.36
N LEU A 273 9.76 24.11 -21.06
CA LEU A 273 9.28 23.93 -19.70
C LEU A 273 10.35 23.33 -18.79
N ILE A 274 11.12 22.35 -19.27
CA ILE A 274 12.23 21.75 -18.51
C ILE A 274 13.24 22.83 -18.09
N SER A 275 13.69 23.69 -19.02
CA SER A 275 14.62 24.78 -18.68
C SER A 275 14.02 25.77 -17.69
N GLN A 276 12.75 26.15 -17.87
CA GLN A 276 12.06 27.05 -16.95
C GLN A 276 11.94 26.47 -15.53
N LEU A 277 11.67 25.17 -15.40
CA LEU A 277 11.66 24.48 -14.11
C LEU A 277 13.05 24.42 -13.47
N GLU A 278 14.10 24.21 -14.27
CA GLU A 278 15.49 24.20 -13.79
C GLU A 278 15.90 25.58 -13.25
N ASP A 279 15.56 26.66 -13.96
CA ASP A 279 15.83 28.03 -13.55
C ASP A 279 15.02 28.46 -12.33
N ALA A 280 13.73 28.13 -12.27
CA ALA A 280 12.86 28.45 -11.14
C ALA A 280 13.30 27.72 -9.87
N ALA A 281 13.61 26.42 -9.96
CA ALA A 281 14.10 25.66 -8.83
C ALA A 281 15.42 26.24 -8.28
N LYS A 282 16.35 26.62 -9.17
CA LYS A 282 17.59 27.29 -8.76
C LYS A 282 17.33 28.62 -8.06
N THR A 283 16.38 29.41 -8.58
CA THR A 283 16.01 30.72 -8.03
C THR A 283 15.39 30.61 -6.64
N HIS A 284 14.53 29.60 -6.42
CA HIS A 284 13.88 29.36 -5.13
C HIS A 284 14.69 28.45 -4.18
N GLY A 285 15.85 27.95 -4.60
CA GLY A 285 16.73 27.13 -3.77
C GLY A 285 16.33 25.66 -3.64
N PHE A 286 15.51 25.14 -4.55
CA PHE A 286 15.12 23.72 -4.57
C PHE A 286 16.15 22.85 -5.30
N LYS A 287 16.46 21.70 -4.70
CA LYS A 287 17.35 20.72 -5.31
C LYS A 287 16.61 19.89 -6.36
N LEU A 288 17.32 19.61 -7.44
CA LEU A 288 16.83 18.81 -8.56
C LEU A 288 17.56 17.48 -8.60
N ASP A 289 17.21 16.58 -7.69
CA ASP A 289 17.87 15.28 -7.49
C ASP A 289 16.86 14.15 -7.63
N SER A 290 16.67 13.63 -8.84
CA SER A 290 15.66 12.60 -9.14
C SER A 290 15.87 11.25 -8.42
N LYS A 291 16.94 11.10 -7.63
CA LYS A 291 17.21 9.93 -6.76
C LYS A 291 17.54 10.41 -5.36
N THR A 292 16.59 11.13 -4.80
CA THR A 292 16.79 11.91 -3.59
C THR A 292 17.34 11.08 -2.44
N ASP A 293 18.19 11.70 -1.64
CA ASP A 293 18.62 11.12 -0.36
C ASP A 293 17.42 10.84 0.54
N ALA A 294 16.34 11.62 0.48
CA ALA A 294 15.16 11.41 1.29
C ALA A 294 14.47 10.06 0.98
N VAL A 295 14.24 9.72 -0.29
CA VAL A 295 13.66 8.42 -0.68
C VAL A 295 14.59 7.27 -0.27
N ARG A 296 15.90 7.44 -0.43
CA ARG A 296 16.90 6.43 -0.01
C ARG A 296 16.95 6.24 1.51
N GLN A 297 16.87 7.31 2.28
CA GLN A 297 16.85 7.27 3.73
C GLN A 297 15.53 6.70 4.25
N ARG A 298 14.40 7.11 3.67
CA ARG A 298 13.08 6.55 3.96
C ARG A 298 13.03 5.05 3.72
N LYS A 299 13.63 4.54 2.65
CA LYS A 299 13.66 3.10 2.35
C LYS A 299 14.20 2.24 3.50
N LYS A 300 15.06 2.80 4.37
CA LYS A 300 15.58 2.09 5.56
C LYS A 300 14.57 1.96 6.70
N LYS A 301 13.50 2.77 6.68
CA LYS A 301 12.40 2.78 7.65
C LYS A 301 11.15 2.06 7.14
N VAL A 302 11.11 1.69 5.86
CA VAL A 302 9.99 0.97 5.25
C VAL A 302 9.94 -0.45 5.83
N VAL A 303 8.78 -0.82 6.39
CA VAL A 303 8.57 -2.15 6.98
C VAL A 303 8.04 -3.16 5.96
N CYS A 304 7.26 -2.71 4.99
CA CYS A 304 6.72 -3.53 3.90
C CYS A 304 6.45 -2.67 2.67
N ARG A 305 6.28 -3.30 1.50
CA ARG A 305 6.06 -2.56 0.23
C ARG A 305 4.59 -2.31 -0.07
N SER A 306 3.69 -3.18 0.40
CA SER A 306 2.28 -3.25 -0.02
C SER A 306 2.14 -3.35 -1.56
N PHE A 307 0.91 -3.52 -2.05
CA PHE A 307 0.59 -3.58 -3.47
C PHE A 307 0.97 -2.31 -4.24
N HIS A 308 1.04 -1.15 -3.58
CA HIS A 308 1.40 0.11 -4.23
C HIS A 308 2.91 0.31 -4.39
N GLY A 309 3.74 -0.49 -3.72
CA GLY A 309 5.18 -0.58 -3.98
C GLY A 309 6.04 0.56 -3.41
N ALA A 310 5.46 1.69 -3.01
CA ALA A 310 6.16 2.79 -2.32
C ALA A 310 6.48 2.46 -0.85
N GLY A 311 5.79 1.49 -0.28
CA GLY A 311 6.02 0.97 1.05
C GLY A 311 5.45 1.82 2.19
N ILE A 312 5.31 1.16 3.32
CA ILE A 312 4.67 1.67 4.54
C ILE A 312 5.75 1.90 5.60
N VAL A 313 5.64 3.02 6.31
CA VAL A 313 6.50 3.37 7.44
C VAL A 313 5.62 3.49 8.68
N VAL A 314 5.94 2.71 9.71
CA VAL A 314 5.31 2.75 11.03
C VAL A 314 6.41 2.73 12.10
N PRO A 315 6.15 3.22 13.33
CA PRO A 315 7.05 2.98 14.45
C PRO A 315 7.30 1.48 14.60
N TYR A 316 8.57 1.09 14.64
CA TYR A 316 8.99 -0.30 14.80
C TYR A 316 10.18 -0.35 15.75
N ASP A 317 9.97 -1.00 16.89
CA ASP A 317 10.99 -1.22 17.90
C ASP A 317 11.74 -2.51 17.58
N LYS A 318 13.05 -2.37 17.28
CA LYS A 318 13.92 -3.49 16.91
C LYS A 318 14.32 -4.36 18.10
N GLU A 319 14.26 -3.83 19.32
CA GLU A 319 14.62 -4.57 20.53
C GLU A 319 13.49 -5.50 20.95
N THR A 320 12.25 -5.00 20.90
CA THR A 320 11.06 -5.77 21.28
C THR A 320 10.41 -6.51 20.11
N ASP A 321 10.79 -6.18 18.87
CA ASP A 321 10.16 -6.69 17.63
C ASP A 321 8.66 -6.36 17.57
N VAL A 322 8.31 -5.11 17.94
CA VAL A 322 6.92 -4.63 18.04
C VAL A 322 6.70 -3.44 17.09
N GLY A 323 5.54 -3.42 16.43
CA GLY A 323 5.06 -2.35 15.56
C GLY A 323 4.66 -2.85 14.17
N TYR A 324 5.29 -3.94 13.71
CA TYR A 324 4.99 -4.57 12.44
C TYR A 324 5.36 -6.07 12.47
N ARG A 325 4.48 -6.87 11.87
CA ARG A 325 4.77 -8.25 11.47
C ARG A 325 4.23 -8.50 10.07
N GLU A 326 4.85 -9.44 9.37
CA GLU A 326 4.46 -9.79 8.00
C GLU A 326 3.10 -10.49 7.96
N ILE A 327 2.33 -10.22 6.91
CA ILE A 327 1.15 -11.01 6.58
C ILE A 327 1.59 -12.47 6.34
N PRO A 328 0.91 -13.48 6.91
CA PRO A 328 1.27 -14.89 6.72
C PRO A 328 0.90 -15.42 5.33
N GLU A 329 1.02 -14.57 4.30
CA GLU A 329 0.75 -14.84 2.90
C GLU A 329 1.71 -14.05 2.01
N THR A 330 2.00 -14.58 0.82
CA THR A 330 2.75 -13.82 -0.19
C THR A 330 1.80 -12.90 -0.97
N ASP A 331 2.29 -11.77 -1.50
CA ASP A 331 1.51 -10.87 -2.36
C ASP A 331 0.81 -11.62 -3.50
N ALA A 332 1.52 -12.57 -4.12
CA ALA A 332 0.99 -13.36 -5.22
C ALA A 332 -0.17 -14.27 -4.78
N ASN A 333 -0.10 -14.87 -3.59
CA ASN A 333 -1.19 -15.68 -3.07
C ASN A 333 -2.35 -14.81 -2.57
N LEU A 334 -2.06 -13.70 -1.88
CA LEU A 334 -3.06 -12.75 -1.42
C LEU A 334 -3.88 -12.23 -2.61
N ARG A 335 -3.23 -11.78 -3.71
CA ARG A 335 -3.92 -11.39 -4.94
C ARG A 335 -4.84 -12.48 -5.48
N LYS A 336 -4.40 -13.75 -5.47
CA LYS A 336 -5.25 -14.88 -5.89
C LYS A 336 -6.45 -15.07 -4.96
N MET A 337 -6.28 -14.90 -3.66
CA MET A 337 -7.38 -14.99 -2.69
C MET A 337 -8.42 -13.89 -2.95
N LEU A 338 -7.97 -12.64 -3.12
CA LEU A 338 -8.86 -11.50 -3.42
C LEU A 338 -9.55 -11.65 -4.77
N GLN A 339 -8.83 -12.17 -5.79
CA GLN A 339 -9.40 -12.45 -7.10
C GLN A 339 -10.54 -13.46 -7.04
N ARG A 340 -10.42 -14.52 -6.22
CA ARG A 340 -11.52 -15.49 -6.03
C ARG A 340 -12.78 -14.85 -5.46
N VAL A 341 -12.63 -13.86 -4.56
CA VAL A 341 -13.77 -13.10 -4.02
C VAL A 341 -14.42 -12.26 -5.11
N SER A 342 -13.61 -11.58 -5.93
CA SER A 342 -14.08 -10.74 -7.03
C SER A 342 -14.80 -11.54 -8.13
N ASP A 343 -14.25 -12.69 -8.50
CA ASP A 343 -14.75 -13.52 -9.61
C ASP A 343 -15.94 -14.40 -9.22
N ALA A 344 -16.26 -14.49 -7.92
CA ALA A 344 -17.36 -15.30 -7.43
C ALA A 344 -18.71 -14.80 -7.97
N LYS A 345 -19.37 -15.65 -8.76
CA LYS A 345 -20.61 -15.32 -9.49
C LYS A 345 -21.86 -15.31 -8.63
N ASN A 346 -21.85 -15.96 -7.47
CA ASN A 346 -23.00 -16.05 -6.58
C ASN A 346 -22.61 -15.79 -5.12
N PRO A 347 -23.56 -15.38 -4.26
CA PRO A 347 -23.27 -15.05 -2.87
C PRO A 347 -22.61 -16.17 -2.08
N ALA A 348 -23.06 -17.43 -2.25
CA ALA A 348 -22.52 -18.56 -1.51
C ALA A 348 -21.04 -18.83 -1.83
N ALA A 349 -20.67 -18.83 -3.12
CA ALA A 349 -19.29 -18.97 -3.57
C ALA A 349 -18.42 -17.80 -3.09
N ARG A 350 -18.98 -16.59 -3.06
CA ARG A 350 -18.29 -15.41 -2.55
C ARG A 350 -18.02 -15.51 -1.06
N SER A 351 -19.01 -15.90 -0.27
CA SER A 351 -18.84 -16.11 1.18
C SER A 351 -17.79 -17.18 1.47
N ALA A 352 -17.77 -18.28 0.71
CA ALA A 352 -16.74 -19.32 0.85
C ALA A 352 -15.33 -18.80 0.50
N ALA A 353 -15.18 -18.04 -0.59
CA ALA A 353 -13.91 -17.41 -0.95
C ALA A 353 -13.47 -16.39 0.11
N PHE A 354 -14.42 -15.58 0.61
CA PHE A 354 -14.17 -14.55 1.61
C PHE A 354 -13.78 -15.14 2.96
N ALA A 355 -14.27 -16.34 3.32
CA ALA A 355 -13.84 -17.04 4.54
C ALA A 355 -12.31 -17.22 4.60
N THR A 356 -11.66 -17.50 3.46
CA THR A 356 -10.19 -17.62 3.41
C THR A 356 -9.49 -16.28 3.64
N VAL A 357 -10.06 -15.18 3.15
CA VAL A 357 -9.55 -13.83 3.40
C VAL A 357 -9.80 -13.42 4.87
N GLN A 358 -10.92 -13.85 5.44
CA GLN A 358 -11.30 -13.56 6.83
C GLN A 358 -10.30 -14.14 7.85
N GLU A 359 -9.69 -15.29 7.56
CA GLU A 359 -8.62 -15.83 8.41
C GLU A 359 -7.42 -14.88 8.47
N VAL A 360 -7.01 -14.31 7.33
CA VAL A 360 -5.91 -13.34 7.26
C VAL A 360 -6.28 -12.02 7.95
N ILE A 361 -7.52 -11.56 7.79
CA ILE A 361 -8.06 -10.38 8.49
C ILE A 361 -8.00 -10.59 10.01
N THR A 362 -8.42 -11.76 10.48
CA THR A 362 -8.44 -12.09 11.92
C THR A 362 -7.02 -12.10 12.50
N ASN A 363 -6.05 -12.70 11.78
CA ASN A 363 -4.65 -12.67 12.19
C ASN A 363 -4.09 -11.24 12.26
N SER A 364 -4.51 -10.39 11.33
CA SER A 364 -4.10 -8.97 11.28
C SER A 364 -4.69 -8.16 12.44
N GLN A 365 -5.92 -8.46 12.85
CA GLN A 365 -6.54 -7.87 14.05
C GLN A 365 -5.82 -8.31 15.32
N TRP A 366 -5.47 -9.59 15.47
CA TRP A 366 -4.67 -10.04 16.61
C TRP A 366 -3.30 -9.38 16.67
N ALA A 367 -2.63 -9.21 15.52
CA ALA A 367 -1.39 -8.46 15.44
C ALA A 367 -1.58 -7.01 15.91
N THR A 368 -2.67 -6.37 15.49
CA THR A 368 -3.03 -5.01 15.89
C THR A 368 -3.25 -4.92 17.40
N ASP A 369 -3.97 -5.85 18.02
CA ASP A 369 -4.19 -5.91 19.46
C ASP A 369 -2.88 -6.11 20.25
N GLU A 370 -1.89 -6.78 19.65
CA GLU A 370 -0.55 -7.01 20.20
C GLU A 370 0.42 -5.83 19.97
N GLY A 371 -0.01 -4.75 19.30
CA GLY A 371 0.80 -3.56 19.03
C GLY A 371 1.45 -3.52 17.64
N ASP A 372 1.26 -4.56 16.82
CA ASP A 372 1.80 -4.66 15.45
C ASP A 372 0.86 -4.02 14.41
N PHE A 373 0.55 -2.73 14.60
CA PHE A 373 -0.43 -1.99 13.77
C PHE A 373 -0.09 -1.99 12.28
N GLY A 374 1.19 -2.13 11.93
CA GLY A 374 1.65 -2.14 10.54
C GLY A 374 1.07 -3.30 9.71
N MET A 375 0.79 -4.47 10.32
CA MET A 375 0.15 -5.60 9.60
C MET A 375 -1.29 -5.27 9.22
N GLY A 376 -2.03 -4.61 10.13
CA GLY A 376 -3.37 -4.07 9.90
C GLY A 376 -3.40 -3.09 8.74
N LEU A 377 -2.46 -2.15 8.76
CA LEU A 377 -2.34 -1.14 7.73
C LEU A 377 -1.99 -1.73 6.36
N GLU A 378 -1.01 -2.65 6.30
CA GLU A 378 -0.62 -3.32 5.05
C GLU A 378 -1.78 -4.09 4.42
N LEU A 379 -2.43 -4.98 5.19
CA LEU A 379 -3.52 -5.79 4.66
C LEU A 379 -4.68 -4.89 4.21
N GLY A 380 -5.06 -3.91 5.02
CA GLY A 380 -6.10 -2.95 4.67
C GLY A 380 -5.79 -2.18 3.38
N MET A 381 -4.55 -1.73 3.22
CA MET A 381 -4.06 -1.04 2.03
C MET A 381 -4.12 -1.94 0.79
N ASP A 382 -3.71 -3.20 0.91
CA ASP A 382 -3.75 -4.17 -0.19
C ASP A 382 -5.19 -4.48 -0.64
N LEU A 383 -6.11 -4.62 0.32
CA LEU A 383 -7.55 -4.75 0.04
C LEU A 383 -8.11 -3.50 -0.66
N PHE A 384 -7.71 -2.30 -0.18
CA PHE A 384 -8.11 -1.03 -0.77
C PHE A 384 -7.64 -0.92 -2.22
N LEU A 385 -6.37 -1.22 -2.49
CA LEU A 385 -5.75 -1.13 -3.81
C LEU A 385 -6.22 -2.21 -4.78
N PHE A 386 -6.62 -3.38 -4.29
CA PHE A 386 -7.26 -4.38 -5.13
C PHE A 386 -8.58 -3.86 -5.73
N GLY A 387 -9.28 -2.97 -5.00
CA GLY A 387 -10.37 -2.19 -5.57
C GLY A 387 -11.70 -2.93 -5.75
N CYS A 388 -11.87 -4.09 -5.10
CA CYS A 388 -13.14 -4.83 -5.10
C CYS A 388 -14.12 -4.27 -4.06
N PRO A 389 -15.35 -3.88 -4.44
CA PRO A 389 -16.33 -3.33 -3.49
C PRO A 389 -16.66 -4.24 -2.31
N HIS A 390 -16.64 -5.56 -2.51
CA HIS A 390 -16.87 -6.55 -1.44
C HIS A 390 -15.78 -6.55 -0.36
N LEU A 391 -14.62 -5.93 -0.62
CA LEU A 391 -13.52 -5.81 0.33
C LEU A 391 -13.50 -4.43 1.02
N HIS A 392 -14.30 -3.46 0.57
CA HIS A 392 -14.23 -2.08 1.06
C HIS A 392 -14.51 -1.97 2.56
N SER A 393 -15.46 -2.75 3.09
CA SER A 393 -15.77 -2.74 4.53
C SER A 393 -14.57 -3.19 5.38
N SER A 394 -13.93 -4.28 4.98
CA SER A 394 -12.72 -4.80 5.66
C SER A 394 -11.54 -3.85 5.52
N ALA A 395 -11.31 -3.29 4.32
CA ALA A 395 -10.27 -2.30 4.09
C ALA A 395 -10.47 -1.06 4.97
N LYS A 396 -11.70 -0.52 5.00
CA LYS A 396 -12.09 0.61 5.85
C LYS A 396 -11.80 0.34 7.31
N HIS A 397 -12.22 -0.82 7.81
CA HIS A 397 -12.05 -1.19 9.21
C HIS A 397 -10.57 -1.28 9.59
N LEU A 398 -9.79 -2.12 8.88
CA LEU A 398 -8.38 -2.36 9.18
C LEU A 398 -7.55 -1.07 9.13
N MET A 399 -7.70 -0.29 8.05
CA MET A 399 -6.92 0.93 7.89
C MET A 399 -7.34 2.01 8.89
N THR A 400 -8.65 2.19 9.17
CA THR A 400 -9.11 3.17 10.17
C THR A 400 -8.52 2.86 11.55
N VAL A 401 -8.62 1.59 11.99
CA VAL A 401 -8.08 1.18 13.29
C VAL A 401 -6.57 1.39 13.33
N ALA A 402 -5.85 0.98 12.28
CA ALA A 402 -4.40 1.14 12.22
C ALA A 402 -3.98 2.62 12.22
N TYR A 403 -4.61 3.48 11.42
CA TYR A 403 -4.33 4.91 11.41
C TYR A 403 -4.64 5.57 12.75
N ASP A 404 -5.77 5.24 13.38
CA ASP A 404 -6.15 5.83 14.68
C ASP A 404 -5.15 5.43 15.77
N LEU A 405 -4.69 4.17 15.80
CA LEU A 405 -3.67 3.68 16.73
C LEU A 405 -2.27 4.25 16.45
N LEU A 406 -1.97 4.56 15.19
CA LEU A 406 -0.73 5.24 14.77
C LEU A 406 -0.77 6.76 14.99
N GLY A 407 -1.89 7.33 15.47
CA GLY A 407 -2.05 8.77 15.62
C GLY A 407 -2.17 9.53 14.30
N ARG A 408 -2.82 8.94 13.30
CA ARG A 408 -2.99 9.46 11.93
C ARG A 408 -4.46 9.64 11.55
N GLN A 409 -5.28 10.21 12.44
CA GLN A 409 -6.74 10.26 12.31
C GLN A 409 -7.24 11.02 11.06
N GLU A 410 -6.44 11.95 10.52
CA GLU A 410 -6.73 12.64 9.27
C GLU A 410 -6.78 11.66 8.10
N PHE A 411 -5.89 10.66 8.06
CA PHE A 411 -5.91 9.61 7.04
C PHE A 411 -7.14 8.69 7.20
N SER A 412 -7.55 8.39 8.44
CA SER A 412 -8.83 7.72 8.69
C SER A 412 -10.02 8.50 8.12
N THR A 413 -10.04 9.82 8.31
CA THR A 413 -11.11 10.70 7.82
C THR A 413 -11.13 10.74 6.29
N ILE A 414 -9.96 10.89 5.67
CA ILE A 414 -9.79 10.83 4.21
C ILE A 414 -10.27 9.49 3.65
N LEU A 415 -9.87 8.37 4.26
CA LEU A 415 -10.27 7.04 3.81
C LEU A 415 -11.79 6.85 3.88
N LYS A 416 -12.42 7.27 4.97
CA LYS A 416 -13.88 7.18 5.15
C LYS A 416 -14.61 7.98 4.08
N ALA A 417 -14.19 9.22 3.81
CA ALA A 417 -14.74 10.05 2.74
C ALA A 417 -14.52 9.43 1.36
N HIS A 418 -13.32 8.92 1.10
CA HIS A 418 -12.94 8.32 -0.17
C HIS A 418 -13.74 7.04 -0.45
N LEU A 419 -13.85 6.11 0.50
CA LEU A 419 -14.61 4.88 0.30
C LEU A 419 -16.13 5.12 0.18
N LYS A 420 -16.67 6.17 0.80
CA LYS A 420 -18.07 6.61 0.62
C LYS A 420 -18.30 7.15 -0.80
N ASN A 421 -17.34 7.87 -1.37
CA ASN A 421 -17.46 8.54 -2.67
C ASN A 421 -16.33 8.13 -3.64
N ARG A 422 -16.11 6.82 -3.80
CA ARG A 422 -14.96 6.28 -4.52
C ARG A 422 -15.18 6.28 -6.04
N ARG A 423 -14.94 7.43 -6.67
CA ARG A 423 -15.22 7.68 -8.09
C ARG A 423 -14.13 7.13 -9.02
N LYS A 424 -14.54 6.75 -10.24
CA LYS A 424 -13.66 6.36 -11.35
C LYS A 424 -13.71 7.42 -12.45
N GLY A 425 -12.67 7.50 -13.27
CA GLY A 425 -12.58 8.41 -14.40
C GLY A 425 -11.47 9.45 -14.24
N GLN A 426 -11.42 10.40 -15.18
CA GLN A 426 -10.30 11.35 -15.31
C GLN A 426 -10.64 12.75 -14.80
N ASN A 427 -11.92 13.12 -14.81
CA ASN A 427 -12.39 14.40 -14.27
C ASN A 427 -12.93 14.18 -12.86
N LEU A 428 -12.06 14.33 -11.87
CA LEU A 428 -12.36 13.99 -10.48
C LEU A 428 -12.49 15.21 -9.57
N SER A 429 -12.71 16.40 -10.14
CA SER A 429 -13.19 17.51 -9.34
C SER A 429 -14.49 17.10 -8.61
N ALA A 430 -14.51 17.27 -7.29
CA ALA A 430 -15.71 17.09 -6.47
C ALA A 430 -16.70 18.27 -6.53
N PHE A 431 -16.39 19.33 -7.28
CA PHE A 431 -17.16 20.58 -7.37
C PHE A 431 -17.65 20.89 -8.79
N ASN A 432 -17.61 19.89 -9.68
CA ASN A 432 -18.17 19.98 -11.02
C ASN A 432 -19.60 19.47 -11.07
#